data_AF-A0AAU5US37-F1
#
_entry.id   AF-A0AAU5US37-F1
#
_cell.length_a   1.000
_cell.length_b   1.000
_cell.length_c   1.000
_cell.angle_alpha   90.00
_cell.angle_beta   90.00
_cell.angle_gamma   90.00
#
_symmetry.space_group_name_H-M   'P 1'
#
loop_
_entity.id
_entity.type
_entity.pdbx_description
1 polymer ?
#
loop_
_entity_poly.entity_id
_entity_poly.type
_entity_poly.pdbx_seq_one_letter_code
_entity_poly.pdbx_strand_id
1 'polypeptide(L)'
;MALRSGDRGGRGHADPDRSGRLGRSRLLSTAAGGKVLVRVDRSWVEQVNLYTVTALPPGSRKSPVFRAMTTPLTTAEDALRDQAAERRVEAELASRVAWAKAEQLAKKAETAQAEPQTALADATAAAKEAASIAVPELPRLMTDDVTPESCISLLATHGGRIAVLSAEGDVFATLTGTRYSAAPNLGVFLKGHAGDKLQVDRKGGPSETVERPALTLGVTTQPGTLAGLAAQPGFRDRGVLARILYSLPVNTVGQRDNQPQPVPEDTETTYTDALTTLVILLADQETPHELTLTADARQVLLEFQDWIEPRLHPRTGQLAPITDWDSHPSPTGHPSSQEPSYGSPDCSTSPTASPPAMPPRSPPTR
;
A
#
# COMPACT_ATOMS: atom_id res chain seq x y z
N MET A 1 -30.47 -1.54 -1.19
CA MET A 1 -31.36 -1.53 -2.37
C MET A 1 -30.95 -2.70 -3.24
N ALA A 2 -31.74 -3.77 -3.24
CA ALA A 2 -31.42 -5.02 -3.92
C ALA A 2 -31.51 -4.83 -5.44
N LEU A 3 -30.38 -4.91 -6.13
CA LEU A 3 -30.35 -5.02 -7.58
C LEU A 3 -30.83 -6.42 -7.95
N ARG A 4 -32.09 -6.52 -8.39
CA ARG A 4 -32.60 -7.69 -9.11
C ARG A 4 -31.83 -7.79 -10.43
N SER A 5 -30.90 -8.72 -10.53
CA SER A 5 -30.33 -9.14 -11.80
C SER A 5 -31.39 -9.92 -12.58
N GLY A 6 -31.67 -9.43 -13.79
CA GLY A 6 -32.51 -10.12 -14.76
C GLY A 6 -31.88 -11.44 -15.17
N ASP A 7 -32.76 -12.42 -15.29
CA ASP A 7 -32.54 -13.79 -15.71
C ASP A 7 -31.79 -13.89 -17.04
N ARG A 8 -30.55 -14.38 -16.99
CA ARG A 8 -29.96 -15.21 -18.05
C ARG A 8 -29.29 -16.39 -17.37
N GLY A 9 -29.80 -17.59 -17.68
CA GLY A 9 -29.37 -18.86 -17.11
C GLY A 9 -27.86 -19.10 -17.18
N GLY A 10 -27.18 -18.80 -16.08
CA GLY A 10 -25.88 -19.30 -15.70
C GLY A 10 -25.88 -19.32 -14.18
N ARG A 11 -25.93 -20.51 -13.58
CA ARG A 11 -25.94 -20.66 -12.12
C ARG A 11 -24.70 -19.93 -11.57
N GLY A 12 -24.91 -18.79 -10.92
CA GLY A 12 -23.86 -18.07 -10.21
C GLY A 12 -23.43 -18.86 -8.97
N HIS A 13 -22.68 -19.93 -9.16
CA HIS A 13 -21.77 -20.40 -8.12
C HIS A 13 -20.68 -19.34 -8.03
N ALA A 14 -20.53 -18.69 -6.88
CA ALA A 14 -19.29 -17.96 -6.63
C ALA A 14 -18.19 -19.02 -6.57
N ASP A 15 -17.36 -19.04 -7.60
CA ASP A 15 -16.30 -20.02 -7.81
C ASP A 15 -15.34 -20.03 -6.60
N PRO A 16 -15.26 -21.12 -5.82
CA PRO A 16 -14.32 -21.23 -4.70
C PRO A 16 -12.87 -20.95 -5.14
N ASP A 17 -12.54 -21.19 -6.40
CA ASP A 17 -11.23 -20.95 -6.99
C ASP A 17 -10.87 -19.45 -7.02
N ARG A 18 -11.84 -18.53 -7.09
CA ARG A 18 -11.56 -17.08 -7.10
C ARG A 18 -10.95 -16.59 -5.78
N SER A 19 -11.46 -17.06 -4.64
CA SER A 19 -10.89 -16.74 -3.32
C SER A 19 -9.50 -17.34 -3.14
N GLY A 20 -9.29 -18.57 -3.64
CA GLY A 20 -7.98 -19.22 -3.63
C GLY A 20 -6.95 -18.50 -4.52
N ARG A 21 -7.37 -18.05 -5.71
CA ARG A 21 -6.54 -17.22 -6.61
C ARG A 21 -6.15 -15.89 -5.96
N LEU A 22 -7.11 -15.16 -5.39
CA LEU A 22 -6.83 -13.90 -4.69
C LEU A 22 -5.91 -14.11 -3.48
N GLY A 23 -6.16 -15.16 -2.70
CA GLY A 23 -5.32 -15.53 -1.57
C GLY A 23 -3.89 -15.89 -1.97
N ARG A 24 -3.65 -16.49 -3.14
CA ARG A 24 -2.29 -16.76 -3.66
C ARG A 24 -1.64 -15.51 -4.23
N SER A 25 -2.40 -14.68 -4.95
CA SER A 25 -1.91 -13.46 -5.59
C SER A 25 -1.31 -12.47 -4.59
N ARG A 26 -1.93 -12.31 -3.41
CA ARG A 26 -1.39 -11.45 -2.35
C ARG A 26 -0.05 -11.94 -1.80
N LEU A 27 0.24 -13.24 -1.87
CA LEU A 27 1.48 -13.81 -1.35
C LEU A 27 2.61 -13.68 -2.37
N LEU A 28 2.29 -13.83 -3.65
CA LEU A 28 3.18 -13.46 -4.75
C LEU A 28 3.49 -11.97 -4.72
N SER A 29 2.49 -11.14 -4.44
CA SER A 29 2.65 -9.70 -4.21
C SER A 29 3.58 -9.41 -3.03
N THR A 30 3.46 -10.14 -1.91
CA THR A 30 4.40 -9.99 -0.78
C THR A 30 5.83 -10.37 -1.18
N ALA A 31 6.02 -11.43 -1.96
CA ALA A 31 7.33 -11.87 -2.41
C ALA A 31 7.97 -10.89 -3.42
N ALA A 32 7.18 -10.40 -4.38
CA ALA A 32 7.67 -9.61 -5.52
C ALA A 32 7.51 -8.09 -5.36
N GLY A 33 6.76 -7.63 -4.35
CA GLY A 33 6.48 -6.22 -4.10
C GLY A 33 7.76 -5.40 -3.99
N GLY A 34 7.88 -4.37 -4.82
CA GLY A 34 9.05 -3.48 -4.87
C GLY A 34 10.31 -4.10 -5.52
N LYS A 35 10.30 -5.40 -5.83
CA LYS A 35 11.39 -6.12 -6.53
C LYS A 35 11.07 -6.45 -7.97
N VAL A 36 9.79 -6.43 -8.36
CA VAL A 36 9.36 -6.59 -9.75
C VAL A 36 8.52 -5.39 -10.15
N LEU A 37 8.79 -4.85 -11.33
CA LEU A 37 8.03 -3.77 -11.96
C LEU A 37 7.54 -4.25 -13.32
N VAL A 38 6.36 -3.82 -13.72
CA VAL A 38 5.79 -4.10 -15.04
C VAL A 38 5.78 -2.81 -15.84
N ARG A 39 6.57 -2.76 -16.91
CA ARG A 39 6.56 -1.68 -17.88
C ARG A 39 5.56 -2.00 -19.00
N VAL A 40 4.48 -1.25 -19.03
CA VAL A 40 3.44 -1.36 -20.07
C VAL A 40 3.83 -0.55 -21.31
N ASP A 41 4.34 0.67 -21.10
CA ASP A 41 4.90 1.52 -22.15
C ASP A 41 6.07 2.38 -21.63
N ARG A 42 6.52 3.37 -22.42
CA ARG A 42 7.67 4.21 -22.03
C ARG A 42 7.42 5.04 -20.76
N SER A 43 6.18 5.46 -20.54
CA SER A 43 5.74 6.31 -19.43
C SER A 43 5.02 5.54 -18.32
N TRP A 44 4.49 4.36 -18.63
CA TRP A 44 3.67 3.59 -17.73
C TRP A 44 4.43 2.40 -17.15
N VAL A 45 4.77 2.52 -15.87
CA VAL A 45 5.38 1.47 -15.05
C VAL A 45 4.51 1.25 -13.83
N GLU A 46 4.14 0.01 -13.58
CA GLU A 46 3.35 -0.41 -12.43
C GLU A 46 4.15 -1.32 -11.50
N GLN A 47 3.80 -1.26 -10.23
CA GLN A 47 4.28 -2.22 -9.24
C GLN A 47 3.37 -3.45 -9.23
N VAL A 48 3.90 -4.58 -8.74
CA VAL A 48 3.16 -5.86 -8.66
C VAL A 48 2.50 -6.08 -7.29
N ASN A 49 2.37 -5.03 -6.49
CA ASN A 49 1.74 -5.11 -5.18
C ASN A 49 0.22 -5.06 -5.29
N LEU A 50 -0.45 -5.83 -4.45
CA LEU A 50 -1.90 -6.01 -4.48
C LEU A 50 -2.51 -5.77 -3.11
N TYR A 51 -3.68 -5.14 -3.12
CA TYR A 51 -4.57 -5.09 -1.97
C TYR A 51 -5.73 -6.04 -2.17
N THR A 52 -5.88 -6.98 -1.25
CA THR A 52 -6.89 -8.05 -1.33
C THR A 52 -7.70 -8.12 -0.05
N VAL A 53 -9.01 -8.25 -0.20
CA VAL A 53 -9.94 -8.47 0.92
C VAL A 53 -10.85 -9.63 0.60
N THR A 54 -10.81 -10.65 1.44
CA THR A 54 -11.77 -11.76 1.38
C THR A 54 -12.74 -11.66 2.55
N ALA A 55 -14.02 -11.45 2.26
CA ALA A 55 -15.07 -11.33 3.27
C ALA A 55 -15.84 -12.64 3.41
N LEU A 56 -15.78 -13.23 4.60
CA LEU A 56 -16.42 -14.51 4.95
C LEU A 56 -17.21 -14.36 6.26
N PRO A 57 -18.37 -15.02 6.38
CA PRO A 57 -19.14 -15.00 7.62
C PRO A 57 -18.37 -15.67 8.77
N PRO A 58 -18.73 -15.38 10.04
CA PRO A 58 -18.19 -16.08 11.20
C PRO A 58 -18.34 -17.61 11.09
N GLY A 59 -17.39 -18.36 11.66
CA GLY A 59 -17.45 -19.83 11.67
C GLY A 59 -17.08 -20.53 10.34
N SER A 60 -16.60 -19.77 9.35
CA SER A 60 -16.15 -20.25 8.03
C SER A 60 -14.77 -20.89 8.00
N ARG A 61 -14.09 -21.05 9.14
CA ARG A 61 -12.70 -21.55 9.25
C ARG A 61 -11.69 -20.72 8.42
N LYS A 62 -11.93 -19.41 8.29
CA LYS A 62 -11.04 -18.47 7.58
C LYS A 62 -9.62 -18.42 8.14
N SER A 63 -9.44 -18.45 9.46
CA SER A 63 -8.11 -18.31 10.09
C SER A 63 -7.18 -19.50 9.85
N PRO A 64 -7.64 -20.78 9.95
CA PRO A 64 -6.83 -21.93 9.55
C PRO A 64 -6.37 -21.89 8.08
N VAL A 65 -7.25 -21.52 7.15
CA VAL A 65 -6.89 -21.40 5.73
C VAL A 65 -5.89 -20.27 5.53
N PHE A 66 -6.13 -19.11 6.16
CA PHE A 66 -5.20 -17.99 6.12
C PHE A 66 -3.80 -18.41 6.59
N ARG A 67 -3.70 -19.11 7.73
CA ARG A 67 -2.44 -19.61 8.28
C ARG A 67 -1.75 -20.57 7.31
N ALA A 68 -2.47 -21.57 6.79
CA ALA A 68 -1.91 -22.52 5.84
C ALA A 68 -1.34 -21.83 4.60
N MET A 69 -1.99 -20.76 4.12
CA MET A 69 -1.50 -19.99 2.99
C MET A 69 -0.27 -19.14 3.30
N THR A 70 -0.16 -18.59 4.52
CA THR A 70 0.96 -17.71 4.92
C THR A 70 2.17 -18.45 5.46
N THR A 71 2.04 -19.71 5.91
CA THR A 71 3.15 -20.50 6.47
C THR A 71 4.42 -20.44 5.61
N PRO A 72 4.37 -20.58 4.27
CA PRO A 72 5.61 -20.53 3.48
C PRO A 72 6.30 -19.17 3.50
N LEU A 73 5.57 -18.06 3.64
CA LEU A 73 6.19 -16.75 3.82
C LEU A 73 6.87 -16.62 5.18
N THR A 74 6.28 -17.20 6.24
CA THR A 74 6.92 -17.27 7.56
C THR A 74 8.20 -18.10 7.49
N THR A 75 8.16 -19.27 6.86
CA THR A 75 9.35 -20.11 6.65
C THR A 75 10.44 -19.39 5.86
N ALA A 76 10.08 -18.64 4.81
CA ALA A 76 11.03 -17.85 4.06
C ALA A 76 11.59 -16.66 4.85
N GLU A 77 10.77 -15.99 5.66
CA GLU A 77 11.21 -14.92 6.57
C GLU A 77 12.20 -15.47 7.61
N ASP A 78 11.91 -16.60 8.23
CA ASP A 78 12.79 -17.26 9.20
C ASP A 78 14.14 -17.62 8.56
N ALA A 79 14.13 -18.21 7.36
CA ALA A 79 15.36 -18.53 6.63
C ALA A 79 16.21 -17.27 6.31
N LEU A 80 15.57 -16.18 5.91
CA LEU A 80 16.26 -14.90 5.68
C LEU A 80 16.82 -14.30 6.98
N ARG A 81 16.08 -14.44 8.08
CA ARG A 81 16.52 -13.97 9.40
C ARG A 81 17.71 -14.74 9.91
N ASP A 82 17.73 -16.06 9.75
CA ASP A 82 18.86 -16.90 10.13
C ASP A 82 20.13 -16.52 9.35
N GLN A 83 20.02 -16.33 8.03
CA GLN A 83 21.13 -15.86 7.17
C GLN A 83 21.59 -14.43 7.50
N ALA A 84 20.71 -13.58 8.02
CA ALA A 84 21.04 -12.21 8.40
C ALA A 84 21.57 -12.12 9.84
N ALA A 85 21.20 -13.05 10.72
CA ALA A 85 21.55 -13.02 12.14
C ALA A 85 23.07 -13.10 12.35
N GLU A 86 23.76 -14.01 11.65
CA GLU A 86 25.21 -14.13 11.75
C GLU A 86 25.91 -12.84 11.30
N ARG A 87 25.55 -12.33 10.11
CA ARG A 87 26.06 -11.06 9.56
C ARG A 87 25.78 -9.87 10.49
N ARG A 88 24.62 -9.88 11.15
CA ARG A 88 24.23 -8.84 12.11
C ARG A 88 25.11 -8.89 13.36
N VAL A 89 25.35 -10.06 13.95
CA VAL A 89 26.20 -10.20 15.14
C VAL A 89 27.61 -9.69 14.86
N GLU A 90 28.18 -10.05 13.71
CA GLU A 90 29.49 -9.55 13.29
C GLU A 90 29.51 -8.02 13.12
N ALA A 91 28.51 -7.47 12.43
CA ALA A 91 28.40 -6.03 12.19
C ALA A 91 28.14 -5.24 13.49
N GLU A 92 27.33 -5.76 14.42
CA GLU A 92 27.07 -5.16 15.73
C GLU A 92 28.35 -5.12 16.58
N LEU A 93 29.12 -6.20 16.59
CA LEU A 93 30.40 -6.24 17.30
C LEU A 93 31.40 -5.26 16.68
N ALA A 94 31.53 -5.25 15.35
CA ALA A 94 32.41 -4.33 14.64
C ALA A 94 32.02 -2.86 14.91
N SER A 95 30.73 -2.55 14.83
CA SER A 95 30.18 -1.22 15.13
C SER A 95 30.48 -0.80 16.57
N ARG A 96 30.25 -1.69 17.54
CA ARG A 96 30.54 -1.43 18.96
C ARG A 96 32.03 -1.17 19.21
N VAL A 97 32.92 -1.97 18.61
CA VAL A 97 34.38 -1.79 18.75
C VAL A 97 34.82 -0.47 18.12
N ALA A 98 34.31 -0.13 16.94
CA ALA A 98 34.63 1.11 16.26
C ALA A 98 34.13 2.34 17.04
N TRP A 99 32.90 2.30 17.57
CA TRP A 99 32.37 3.36 18.43
C TRP A 99 33.16 3.50 19.73
N ALA A 100 33.58 2.40 20.35
CA ALA A 100 34.44 2.46 21.53
C ALA A 100 35.80 3.11 21.24
N LYS A 101 36.40 2.82 20.08
CA LYS A 101 37.64 3.45 19.62
C LYS A 101 37.43 4.95 19.35
N ALA A 102 36.34 5.31 18.67
CA ALA A 102 35.98 6.71 18.40
C ALA A 102 35.81 7.51 19.70
N GLU A 103 35.11 6.94 20.69
CA GLU A 103 34.90 7.54 22.01
C GLU A 103 36.22 7.72 22.79
N GLN A 104 37.12 6.73 22.73
CA GLN A 104 38.44 6.85 23.35
C GLN A 104 39.29 7.97 22.71
N LEU A 105 39.24 8.09 21.38
CA LEU A 105 39.95 9.15 20.67
C LEU A 105 39.32 10.52 20.92
N ALA A 106 37.98 10.60 21.02
CA ALA A 106 37.27 11.82 21.39
C ALA A 106 37.70 12.33 22.78
N LYS A 107 37.74 11.46 23.80
CA LYS A 107 38.22 11.82 25.15
C LYS A 107 39.69 12.26 25.17
N LYS A 108 40.53 11.64 24.33
CA LYS A 108 41.93 12.05 24.18
C LYS A 108 42.04 13.42 23.52
N ALA A 109 41.21 13.72 22.52
CA ALA A 109 41.17 15.02 21.87
C ALA A 109 40.68 16.13 22.82
N GLU A 110 39.72 15.86 23.69
CA GLU A 110 39.24 16.81 24.72
C GLU A 110 40.32 17.21 25.73
N THR A 111 41.25 16.30 26.03
CA THR A 111 42.30 16.50 27.04
C THR A 111 43.67 16.82 26.45
N ALA A 112 43.81 16.85 25.11
CA ALA A 112 45.06 17.09 24.42
C ALA A 112 45.51 18.56 24.53
N GLN A 113 46.67 18.79 25.15
CA GLN A 113 47.34 20.10 25.21
C GLN A 113 48.36 20.31 24.07
N ALA A 114 48.91 19.23 23.52
CA ALA A 114 49.83 19.25 22.39
C ALA A 114 49.12 18.72 21.14
N GLU A 115 49.24 19.45 20.03
CA GLU A 115 48.58 19.19 18.74
C GLU A 115 47.06 18.84 18.82
N PRO A 116 46.22 19.74 19.37
CA PRO A 116 44.78 19.48 19.52
C PRO A 116 44.06 19.26 18.17
N GLN A 117 44.57 19.85 17.09
CA GLN A 117 43.98 19.71 15.74
C GLN A 117 44.17 18.31 15.15
N THR A 118 45.31 17.65 15.39
CA THR A 118 45.55 16.28 14.89
C THR A 118 44.72 15.27 15.69
N ALA A 119 44.66 15.43 17.01
CA ALA A 119 43.82 14.60 17.87
C ALA A 119 42.32 14.69 17.52
N LEU A 120 41.81 15.90 17.20
CA LEU A 120 40.44 16.10 16.74
C LEU A 120 40.19 15.45 15.37
N ALA A 121 41.16 15.55 14.45
CA ALA A 121 41.05 14.93 13.13
C ALA A 121 40.99 13.39 13.24
N ASP A 122 41.81 12.79 14.09
CA ASP A 122 41.83 11.34 14.35
C ASP A 122 40.52 10.86 14.99
N ALA A 123 39.99 11.61 15.97
CA ALA A 123 38.70 11.32 16.59
C ALA A 123 37.56 11.41 15.57
N THR A 124 37.58 12.42 14.71
CA THR A 124 36.59 12.61 13.64
C THR A 124 36.68 11.49 12.60
N ALA A 125 37.88 11.07 12.22
CA ALA A 125 38.08 9.96 11.29
C ALA A 125 37.55 8.64 11.86
N ALA A 126 37.84 8.36 13.14
CA ALA A 126 37.32 7.17 13.81
C ALA A 126 35.80 7.19 13.97
N ALA A 127 35.20 8.35 14.26
CA ALA A 127 33.74 8.49 14.31
C ALA A 127 33.09 8.25 12.94
N LYS A 128 33.71 8.74 11.85
CA LYS A 128 33.25 8.46 10.48
C LYS A 128 33.39 6.98 10.11
N GLU A 129 34.49 6.33 10.49
CA GLU A 129 34.70 4.89 10.31
C GLU A 129 33.59 4.10 11.05
N ALA A 130 33.34 4.42 12.32
CA ALA A 130 32.29 3.79 13.11
C ALA A 130 30.88 4.00 12.51
N ALA A 131 30.58 5.21 12.05
CA ALA A 131 29.30 5.53 11.40
C ALA A 131 29.12 4.86 10.03
N SER A 132 30.22 4.47 9.35
CA SER A 132 30.15 3.76 8.07
C SER A 132 29.80 2.28 8.21
N ILE A 133 29.91 1.71 9.41
CA ILE A 133 29.53 0.32 9.69
C ILE A 133 28.01 0.23 9.80
N ALA A 134 27.38 -0.18 8.70
CA ALA A 134 25.95 -0.44 8.66
C ALA A 134 25.63 -1.79 9.31
N VAL A 135 24.85 -1.78 10.39
CA VAL A 135 24.30 -2.99 10.98
C VAL A 135 23.06 -3.38 10.19
N PRO A 136 23.02 -4.58 9.56
CA PRO A 136 21.87 -5.00 8.79
C PRO A 136 20.66 -5.24 9.71
N GLU A 137 19.51 -4.75 9.27
CA GLU A 137 18.25 -5.02 9.96
C GLU A 137 17.78 -6.44 9.71
N LEU A 138 17.18 -7.07 10.71
CA LEU A 138 16.64 -8.41 10.55
C LEU A 138 15.51 -8.37 9.51
N PRO A 139 15.56 -9.21 8.46
CA PRO A 139 14.52 -9.25 7.45
C PRO A 139 13.14 -9.46 8.06
N ARG A 140 12.18 -8.67 7.60
CA ARG A 140 10.76 -8.80 7.94
C ARG A 140 9.94 -8.53 6.69
N LEU A 141 9.09 -9.49 6.35
CA LEU A 141 8.22 -9.45 5.18
C LEU A 141 6.80 -9.05 5.59
N MET A 142 6.36 -9.43 6.79
CA MET A 142 4.96 -9.34 7.19
C MET A 142 4.73 -8.65 8.54
N THR A 143 3.55 -8.04 8.66
CA THR A 143 2.99 -7.53 9.92
C THR A 143 1.46 -7.68 9.91
N ASP A 144 0.84 -7.75 11.08
CA ASP A 144 -0.59 -8.03 11.26
C ASP A 144 -1.36 -6.86 11.88
N ASP A 145 -0.80 -6.16 12.87
CA ASP A 145 -1.38 -4.99 13.52
C ASP A 145 -0.33 -3.87 13.59
N VAL A 146 -0.50 -2.84 12.75
CA VAL A 146 0.48 -1.76 12.64
C VAL A 146 -0.23 -0.42 12.45
N THR A 147 0.24 0.61 13.17
CA THR A 147 -0.22 1.99 12.96
C THR A 147 0.34 2.56 11.66
N PRO A 148 -0.27 3.61 11.06
CA PRO A 148 0.29 4.23 9.87
C PRO A 148 1.76 4.63 10.08
N GLU A 149 2.09 5.27 11.20
CA GLU A 149 3.43 5.77 11.49
C GLU A 149 4.45 4.63 11.63
N SER A 150 4.05 3.52 12.27
CA SER A 150 4.92 2.35 12.40
C SER A 150 5.08 1.64 11.05
N CYS A 151 4.05 1.64 10.20
CA CYS A 151 4.11 1.08 8.85
C CYS A 151 5.10 1.85 7.98
N ILE A 152 5.13 3.18 8.09
CA ILE A 152 6.08 4.05 7.39
C ILE A 152 7.52 3.74 7.83
N SER A 153 7.74 3.60 9.13
CA SER A 153 9.07 3.22 9.65
C SER A 153 9.50 1.83 9.17
N LEU A 154 8.59 0.84 9.19
CA LEU A 154 8.90 -0.50 8.66
C LEU A 154 9.21 -0.47 7.16
N LEU A 155 8.47 0.32 6.37
CA LEU A 155 8.78 0.52 4.96
C LEU A 155 10.17 1.13 4.80
N ALA A 156 10.54 2.17 5.56
CA ALA A 156 11.87 2.77 5.49
C ALA A 156 12.98 1.78 5.87
N THR A 157 12.81 1.02 6.95
CA THR A 157 13.75 0.02 7.45
C THR A 157 13.98 -1.12 6.46
N HIS A 158 12.92 -1.60 5.78
CA HIS A 158 12.98 -2.79 4.91
C HIS A 158 13.08 -2.47 3.41
N GLY A 159 13.64 -1.29 3.07
CA GLY A 159 13.92 -0.92 1.68
C GLY A 159 12.65 -0.66 0.85
N GLY A 160 11.63 -0.12 1.51
CA GLY A 160 10.35 0.24 0.94
C GLY A 160 9.36 -0.91 0.80
N ARG A 161 9.53 -2.04 1.51
CA ARG A 161 8.69 -3.22 1.30
C ARG A 161 8.13 -3.76 2.60
N ILE A 162 6.81 -3.94 2.67
CA ILE A 162 6.16 -4.65 3.76
C ILE A 162 4.79 -5.17 3.33
N ALA A 163 4.37 -6.31 3.86
CA ALA A 163 3.02 -6.81 3.71
C ALA A 163 2.24 -6.72 5.03
N VAL A 164 1.05 -6.14 4.97
CA VAL A 164 0.08 -6.18 6.06
C VAL A 164 -0.90 -7.32 5.79
N LEU A 165 -0.67 -8.46 6.43
CA LEU A 165 -1.50 -9.66 6.26
C LEU A 165 -2.25 -9.92 7.57
N SER A 166 -3.58 -9.87 7.54
CA SER A 166 -4.40 -10.09 8.73
C SER A 166 -5.58 -11.02 8.49
N ALA A 167 -5.87 -11.86 9.49
CA ALA A 167 -7.06 -12.70 9.51
C ALA A 167 -8.32 -11.96 10.05
N GLU A 168 -8.18 -10.67 10.34
CA GLU A 168 -9.21 -9.84 10.95
C GLU A 168 -9.32 -8.47 10.25
N GLY A 169 -10.53 -7.91 10.26
CA GLY A 169 -10.81 -6.63 9.61
C GLY A 169 -10.38 -5.40 10.40
N ASP A 170 -10.11 -5.55 11.69
CA ASP A 170 -9.75 -4.44 12.58
C ASP A 170 -8.41 -3.80 12.19
N VAL A 171 -7.58 -4.53 11.44
CA VAL A 171 -6.34 -4.01 10.84
C VAL A 171 -6.57 -2.76 10.02
N PHE A 172 -7.73 -2.60 9.36
CA PHE A 172 -8.04 -1.37 8.62
C PHE A 172 -8.16 -0.18 9.56
N ALA A 173 -8.79 -0.35 10.72
CA ALA A 173 -8.94 0.74 11.69
C ALA A 173 -7.60 1.10 12.34
N THR A 174 -6.73 0.12 12.61
CA THR A 174 -5.37 0.38 13.09
C THR A 174 -4.52 1.05 12.01
N LEU A 175 -4.45 0.46 10.80
CA LEU A 175 -3.59 0.89 9.70
C LEU A 175 -3.94 2.28 9.17
N THR A 176 -5.20 2.68 9.26
CA THR A 176 -5.66 4.03 8.87
C THR A 176 -5.69 5.00 10.04
N GLY A 177 -5.32 4.58 11.25
CA GLY A 177 -5.28 5.41 12.44
C GLY A 177 -6.65 5.80 13.00
N THR A 178 -7.76 5.34 12.41
CA THR A 178 -9.12 5.64 12.90
C THR A 178 -9.41 5.01 14.27
N ARG A 179 -8.61 4.03 14.68
CA ARG A 179 -8.66 3.46 16.03
C ARG A 179 -8.17 4.44 17.11
N TYR A 180 -7.27 5.35 16.76
CA TYR A 180 -6.58 6.25 17.71
C TYR A 180 -6.86 7.73 17.45
N SER A 181 -7.39 8.07 16.27
CA SER A 181 -7.64 9.45 15.84
C SER A 181 -8.97 9.54 15.09
N ALA A 182 -9.59 10.73 15.09
CA ALA A 182 -10.87 10.95 14.44
C ALA A 182 -10.78 11.01 12.89
N ALA A 183 -9.59 11.25 12.34
CA ALA A 183 -9.38 11.42 10.91
C ALA A 183 -8.42 10.35 10.36
N PRO A 184 -8.80 9.61 9.30
CA PRO A 184 -7.96 8.53 8.78
C PRO A 184 -6.70 9.08 8.09
N ASN A 185 -5.54 8.53 8.44
CA ASN A 185 -4.27 8.72 7.72
C ASN A 185 -4.15 7.66 6.61
N LEU A 186 -4.63 8.01 5.42
CA LEU A 186 -4.65 7.12 4.25
C LEU A 186 -3.42 7.29 3.34
N GLY A 187 -2.51 8.22 3.66
CA GLY A 187 -1.38 8.56 2.80
C GLY A 187 -0.45 7.38 2.54
N VAL A 188 -0.12 6.62 3.58
CA VAL A 188 0.72 5.41 3.47
C VAL A 188 0.08 4.35 2.60
N PHE A 189 -1.25 4.19 2.66
CA PHE A 189 -1.98 3.19 1.89
C PHE A 189 -2.04 3.54 0.40
N LEU A 190 -2.34 4.80 0.08
CA LEU A 190 -2.43 5.27 -1.30
C LEU A 190 -1.07 5.25 -1.99
N LYS A 191 -0.05 5.78 -1.32
CA LYS A 191 1.32 5.82 -1.84
C LYS A 191 1.95 4.43 -1.88
N GLY A 192 1.74 3.63 -0.84
CA GLY A 192 2.22 2.25 -0.79
C GLY A 192 1.59 1.33 -1.83
N HIS A 193 0.40 1.67 -2.34
CA HIS A 193 -0.18 0.97 -3.49
C HIS A 193 0.47 1.41 -4.81
N ALA A 194 0.57 2.73 -5.01
CA ALA A 194 1.00 3.30 -6.29
C ALA A 194 2.52 3.28 -6.49
N GLY A 195 3.30 3.15 -5.41
CA GLY A 195 4.76 3.30 -5.45
C GLY A 195 5.24 4.74 -5.43
N ASP A 196 4.37 5.70 -5.09
CA ASP A 196 4.70 7.12 -5.01
C ASP A 196 5.61 7.41 -3.81
N LYS A 197 6.61 8.29 -4.02
CA LYS A 197 7.54 8.70 -2.97
C LYS A 197 6.80 9.12 -1.69
N LEU A 198 7.18 8.48 -0.59
CA LEU A 198 6.69 8.74 0.74
C LEU A 198 7.80 9.45 1.53
N GLN A 199 7.51 10.66 1.98
CA GLN A 199 8.41 11.45 2.81
C GLN A 199 7.64 11.93 4.03
N VAL A 200 8.19 11.70 5.21
CA VAL A 200 7.59 12.08 6.49
C VAL A 200 8.64 12.76 7.35
N ASP A 201 8.35 14.02 7.68
CA ASP A 201 9.12 14.79 8.64
C ASP A 201 8.42 14.74 10.00
N ARG A 202 9.10 14.21 11.01
CA ARG A 202 8.57 14.13 12.38
C ARG A 202 9.17 15.24 13.23
N LYS A 203 8.32 15.95 13.98
CA LYS A 203 8.79 16.94 14.94
C LYS A 203 9.63 16.25 16.02
N GLY A 204 10.94 16.54 16.06
CA GLY A 204 11.86 15.99 17.06
C GLY A 204 12.44 14.61 16.73
N GLY A 205 12.31 14.15 15.48
CA GLY A 205 12.89 12.89 15.02
C GLY A 205 13.56 13.01 13.64
N PRO A 206 14.26 11.96 13.18
CA PRO A 206 14.81 11.93 11.83
C PRO A 206 13.69 11.89 10.79
N SER A 207 13.92 12.54 9.65
CA SER A 207 13.05 12.45 8.48
C SER A 207 13.17 11.06 7.85
N GLU A 208 12.03 10.45 7.52
CA GLU A 208 11.97 9.16 6.84
C GLU A 208 11.56 9.37 5.39
N THR A 209 12.32 8.78 4.47
CA THR A 209 12.02 8.84 3.03
C THR A 209 12.05 7.43 2.44
N VAL A 210 10.98 7.10 1.72
CA VAL A 210 10.84 5.85 0.97
C VAL A 210 10.55 6.23 -0.48
N GLU A 211 11.53 6.02 -1.35
CA GLU A 211 11.44 6.45 -2.76
C GLU A 211 10.35 5.71 -3.53
N ARG A 212 10.16 4.41 -3.24
CA ARG A 212 9.19 3.57 -3.91
C ARG A 212 8.54 2.57 -2.95
N PRO A 213 7.58 3.01 -2.12
CA PRO A 213 6.93 2.15 -1.15
C PRO A 213 6.06 1.09 -1.85
N ALA A 214 6.30 -0.17 -1.56
CA ALA A 214 5.52 -1.32 -2.00
C ALA A 214 4.85 -1.95 -0.78
N LEU A 215 3.64 -1.50 -0.50
CA LEU A 215 2.78 -2.06 0.53
C LEU A 215 1.91 -3.13 -0.12
N THR A 216 1.91 -4.34 0.44
CA THR A 216 0.93 -5.40 0.11
C THR A 216 -0.11 -5.46 1.22
N LEU A 217 -1.38 -5.63 0.88
CA LEU A 217 -2.46 -5.79 1.85
C LEU A 217 -3.21 -7.09 1.59
N GLY A 218 -3.33 -7.92 2.61
CA GLY A 218 -4.07 -9.17 2.52
C GLY A 218 -4.93 -9.39 3.75
N VAL A 219 -6.20 -9.01 3.68
CA VAL A 219 -7.11 -9.08 4.83
C VAL A 219 -8.19 -10.11 4.58
N THR A 220 -8.45 -10.96 5.58
CA THR A 220 -9.69 -11.73 5.63
C THR A 220 -10.59 -11.14 6.70
N THR A 221 -11.83 -10.79 6.35
CA THR A 221 -12.72 -10.03 7.22
C THR A 221 -14.15 -10.57 7.16
N GLN A 222 -15.07 -9.93 7.86
CA GLN A 222 -16.50 -10.22 7.80
C GLN A 222 -17.19 -9.22 6.85
N PRO A 223 -18.30 -9.61 6.18
CA PRO A 223 -19.05 -8.68 5.35
C PRO A 223 -19.52 -7.42 6.09
N GLY A 224 -19.89 -7.55 7.37
CA GLY A 224 -20.29 -6.40 8.20
C GLY A 224 -19.16 -5.40 8.43
N THR A 225 -17.94 -5.88 8.67
CA THR A 225 -16.76 -5.01 8.81
C THR A 225 -16.46 -4.25 7.52
N LEU A 226 -16.57 -4.92 6.37
CA LEU A 226 -16.39 -4.28 5.07
C LEU A 226 -17.46 -3.20 4.82
N ALA A 227 -18.72 -3.46 5.16
CA ALA A 227 -19.79 -2.47 5.06
C ALA A 227 -19.53 -1.25 5.98
N GLY A 228 -19.01 -1.48 7.19
CA GLY A 228 -18.60 -0.42 8.10
C GLY A 228 -17.48 0.45 7.54
N LEU A 229 -16.44 -0.16 6.95
CA LEU A 229 -15.34 0.56 6.29
C LEU A 229 -15.84 1.39 5.09
N ALA A 230 -16.76 0.83 4.29
CA ALA A 230 -17.33 1.55 3.16
C ALA A 230 -18.17 2.77 3.59
N ALA A 231 -18.71 2.76 4.80
CA ALA A 231 -19.46 3.88 5.37
C ALA A 231 -18.55 4.96 6.01
N GLN A 232 -17.25 4.69 6.18
CA GLN A 232 -16.34 5.67 6.76
C GLN A 232 -16.02 6.79 5.77
N PRO A 233 -16.12 8.08 6.19
CA PRO A 233 -15.77 9.21 5.35
C PRO A 233 -14.35 9.12 4.79
N GLY A 234 -14.19 9.42 3.49
CA GLY A 234 -12.89 9.49 2.83
C GLY A 234 -12.31 8.16 2.31
N PHE A 235 -12.81 7.00 2.73
CA PHE A 235 -12.33 5.71 2.19
C PHE A 235 -12.70 5.52 0.71
N ARG A 236 -13.94 5.84 0.36
CA ARG A 236 -14.38 5.81 -1.04
C ARG A 236 -13.81 6.99 -1.81
N ASP A 237 -14.00 8.21 -1.30
CA ASP A 237 -13.69 9.45 -2.02
C ASP A 237 -12.18 9.63 -2.30
N ARG A 238 -11.30 9.07 -1.47
CA ARG A 238 -9.85 9.10 -1.69
C ARG A 238 -9.33 7.87 -2.47
N GLY A 239 -10.24 7.00 -2.93
CA GLY A 239 -9.92 5.85 -3.79
C GLY A 239 -9.24 4.68 -3.08
N VAL A 240 -9.39 4.54 -1.75
CA VAL A 240 -8.84 3.40 -1.00
C VAL A 240 -9.56 2.11 -1.40
N LEU A 241 -10.89 2.14 -1.40
CA LEU A 241 -11.73 0.97 -1.69
C LEU A 241 -11.59 0.51 -3.15
N ALA A 242 -11.40 1.46 -4.07
CA ALA A 242 -11.14 1.22 -5.49
C ALA A 242 -9.88 0.37 -5.74
N ARG A 243 -8.86 0.49 -4.89
CA ARG A 243 -7.58 -0.23 -5.01
C ARG A 243 -7.65 -1.67 -4.49
N ILE A 244 -8.75 -2.06 -3.85
CA ILE A 244 -8.89 -3.37 -3.20
C ILE A 244 -9.59 -4.35 -4.13
N LEU A 245 -8.96 -5.51 -4.33
CA LEU A 245 -9.56 -6.67 -4.97
C LEU A 245 -10.38 -7.47 -3.94
N TYR A 246 -11.69 -7.52 -4.14
CA TYR A 246 -12.62 -8.16 -3.23
C TYR A 246 -12.97 -9.60 -3.64
N SER A 247 -13.03 -10.49 -2.65
CA SER A 247 -13.67 -11.80 -2.77
C SER A 247 -14.77 -11.99 -1.72
N LEU A 248 -15.97 -12.33 -2.18
CA LEU A 248 -17.11 -12.70 -1.34
C LEU A 248 -17.54 -14.13 -1.68
N PRO A 249 -16.80 -15.17 -1.22
CA PRO A 249 -17.14 -16.56 -1.47
C PRO A 249 -18.50 -16.95 -0.88
N VAL A 250 -19.11 -18.00 -1.44
CA VAL A 250 -20.36 -18.58 -0.91
C VAL A 250 -20.14 -19.03 0.54
N ASN A 251 -21.13 -18.74 1.38
CA ASN A 251 -21.15 -19.25 2.74
C ASN A 251 -21.40 -20.77 2.74
N THR A 252 -20.42 -21.55 3.19
CA THR A 252 -20.54 -23.01 3.31
C THR A 252 -20.94 -23.47 4.72
N VAL A 253 -21.15 -22.55 5.67
CA VAL A 253 -21.59 -22.89 7.03
C VAL A 253 -22.95 -23.60 6.97
N GLY A 254 -23.02 -24.80 7.52
CA GLY A 254 -24.21 -25.67 7.50
C GLY A 254 -24.31 -26.61 6.29
N GLN A 255 -23.48 -26.43 5.25
CA GLN A 255 -23.47 -27.26 4.04
C GLN A 255 -22.06 -27.82 3.70
N ARG A 256 -21.09 -27.57 4.57
CA ARG A 256 -19.70 -27.97 4.37
C ARG A 256 -19.51 -29.48 4.50
N ASP A 257 -18.57 -29.99 3.72
CA ASP A 257 -17.96 -31.28 3.98
C ASP A 257 -17.13 -31.21 5.28
N ASN A 258 -17.40 -32.12 6.22
CA ASN A 258 -16.68 -32.23 7.47
C ASN A 258 -15.44 -33.12 7.37
N GLN A 259 -15.29 -33.86 6.26
CA GLN A 259 -14.13 -34.69 5.95
C GLN A 259 -13.58 -34.36 4.56
N PRO A 260 -13.18 -33.08 4.32
CA PRO A 260 -12.61 -32.73 3.03
C PRO A 260 -11.33 -33.54 2.79
N GLN A 261 -11.08 -33.91 1.53
CA GLN A 261 -9.79 -34.48 1.16
C GLN A 261 -8.68 -33.48 1.49
N PRO A 262 -7.62 -33.91 2.19
CA PRO A 262 -6.48 -33.06 2.46
C PRO A 262 -5.79 -32.67 1.14
N VAL A 263 -5.08 -31.53 1.15
CA VAL A 263 -4.24 -31.17 0.02
C VAL A 263 -3.12 -32.22 -0.09
N PRO A 264 -2.80 -32.75 -1.29
CA PRO A 264 -1.70 -33.69 -1.44
C PRO A 264 -0.38 -33.08 -0.98
N GLU A 265 0.44 -33.86 -0.27
CA GLU A 265 1.73 -33.42 0.30
C GLU A 265 2.65 -32.82 -0.77
N ASP A 266 2.75 -33.46 -1.94
CA ASP A 266 3.54 -32.95 -3.07
C ASP A 266 3.12 -31.53 -3.51
N THR A 267 1.83 -31.21 -3.41
CA THR A 267 1.30 -29.88 -3.76
C THR A 267 1.66 -28.85 -2.69
N GLU A 268 1.57 -29.22 -1.41
CA GLU A 268 1.97 -28.34 -0.30
C GLU A 268 3.46 -28.04 -0.33
N THR A 269 4.29 -29.06 -0.58
CA THR A 269 5.75 -28.93 -0.74
C THR A 269 6.09 -28.06 -1.93
N THR A 270 5.54 -28.35 -3.12
CA THR A 270 5.80 -27.55 -4.34
C THR A 270 5.42 -26.08 -4.14
N TYR A 271 4.28 -25.82 -3.49
CA TYR A 271 3.84 -24.46 -3.19
C TYR A 271 4.79 -23.75 -2.22
N THR A 272 5.21 -24.44 -1.16
CA THR A 272 6.13 -23.90 -0.15
C THR A 272 7.49 -23.59 -0.75
N ASP A 273 8.04 -24.53 -1.52
CA ASP A 273 9.36 -24.40 -2.15
C ASP A 273 9.36 -23.30 -3.20
N ALA A 274 8.32 -23.21 -4.04
CA ALA A 274 8.23 -22.18 -5.08
C ALA A 274 8.15 -20.78 -4.47
N LEU A 275 7.33 -20.58 -3.43
CA LEU A 275 7.20 -19.28 -2.78
C LEU A 275 8.45 -18.90 -2.00
N THR A 276 9.05 -19.85 -1.28
CA THR A 276 10.29 -19.64 -0.53
C THR A 276 11.44 -19.29 -1.47
N THR A 277 11.58 -20.05 -2.57
CA THR A 277 12.59 -19.77 -3.60
C THR A 277 12.40 -18.39 -4.20
N LEU A 278 11.15 -17.99 -4.52
CA LEU A 278 10.86 -16.67 -5.07
C LEU A 278 11.25 -15.55 -4.09
N VAL A 279 10.91 -15.68 -2.82
CA VAL A 279 11.25 -14.71 -1.77
C VAL A 279 12.76 -14.56 -1.63
N ILE A 280 13.49 -15.68 -1.51
CA ILE A 280 14.94 -15.67 -1.34
C ILE A 280 15.62 -15.07 -2.59
N LEU A 281 15.23 -15.52 -3.78
CA LEU A 281 15.80 -15.03 -5.05
C LEU A 281 15.64 -13.52 -5.21
N LEU A 282 14.48 -12.96 -4.84
CA LEU A 282 14.19 -11.54 -4.97
C LEU A 282 14.73 -10.71 -3.79
N ALA A 283 15.01 -11.31 -2.64
CA ALA A 283 15.59 -10.62 -1.49
C ALA A 283 16.99 -10.07 -1.80
N ASP A 284 17.81 -10.86 -2.51
CA ASP A 284 19.20 -10.53 -2.85
C ASP A 284 19.35 -9.53 -4.00
N GLN A 285 18.26 -9.22 -4.73
CA GLN A 285 18.31 -8.31 -5.88
C GLN A 285 18.24 -6.85 -5.43
N GLU A 286 19.31 -6.06 -5.55
CA GLU A 286 19.26 -4.63 -5.19
C GLU A 286 18.36 -3.82 -6.13
N THR A 287 18.40 -4.14 -7.42
CA THR A 287 17.61 -3.44 -8.44
C THR A 287 16.33 -4.22 -8.77
N PRO A 288 15.18 -3.53 -8.93
CA PRO A 288 13.96 -4.23 -9.32
C PRO A 288 14.07 -4.82 -10.72
N HIS A 289 13.61 -6.05 -10.87
CA HIS A 289 13.47 -6.70 -12.16
C HIS A 289 12.30 -6.10 -12.94
N GLU A 290 12.56 -5.67 -14.16
CA GLU A 290 11.55 -5.03 -15.00
C GLU A 290 11.02 -6.00 -16.06
N LEU A 291 9.73 -6.27 -15.98
CA LEU A 291 8.99 -7.06 -16.96
C LEU A 291 8.40 -6.13 -18.02
N THR A 292 8.62 -6.44 -19.30
CA THR A 292 8.03 -5.70 -20.41
C THR A 292 6.94 -6.52 -21.07
N LEU A 293 5.87 -5.86 -21.52
CA LEU A 293 4.84 -6.54 -22.30
C LEU A 293 5.35 -6.85 -23.71
N THR A 294 5.19 -8.10 -24.14
CA THR A 294 5.32 -8.45 -25.56
C THR A 294 4.22 -7.76 -26.38
N ALA A 295 4.37 -7.72 -27.70
CA ALA A 295 3.35 -7.15 -28.59
C ALA A 295 1.98 -7.83 -28.39
N ASP A 296 1.96 -9.16 -28.27
CA ASP A 296 0.73 -9.93 -28.04
C ASP A 296 0.10 -9.61 -26.67
N ALA A 297 0.91 -9.53 -25.60
CA ALA A 297 0.40 -9.17 -24.27
C ALA A 297 -0.16 -7.74 -24.24
N ARG A 298 0.48 -6.82 -24.96
CA ARG A 298 -0.01 -5.45 -25.12
C ARG A 298 -1.34 -5.41 -25.88
N GLN A 299 -1.49 -6.23 -26.91
CA GLN A 299 -2.74 -6.32 -27.68
C GLN A 299 -3.90 -6.80 -26.80
N VAL A 300 -3.68 -7.81 -25.95
CA VAL A 300 -4.69 -8.30 -24.99
C VAL A 300 -5.10 -7.19 -24.00
N LEU A 301 -4.15 -6.39 -23.52
CA LEU A 301 -4.45 -5.27 -22.63
C LEU A 301 -5.29 -4.20 -23.32
N LEU A 302 -4.96 -3.85 -24.57
CA LEU A 302 -5.73 -2.88 -25.36
C LEU A 302 -7.16 -3.37 -25.61
N GLU A 303 -7.34 -4.64 -25.96
CA GLU A 303 -8.67 -5.24 -26.14
C GLU A 303 -9.50 -5.18 -24.85
N PHE A 304 -8.86 -5.38 -23.70
CA PHE A 304 -9.52 -5.21 -22.41
C PHE A 304 -9.91 -3.75 -22.14
N GLN A 305 -9.03 -2.79 -22.46
CA GLN A 305 -9.30 -1.36 -22.30
C GLN A 305 -10.45 -0.90 -23.22
N ASP A 306 -10.42 -1.28 -24.50
CA ASP A 306 -11.48 -1.00 -25.46
C ASP A 306 -12.82 -1.61 -25.02
N TRP A 307 -12.77 -2.75 -24.32
CA TRP A 307 -13.94 -3.37 -23.73
C TRP A 307 -14.43 -2.62 -22.49
N ILE A 308 -13.58 -2.19 -21.56
CA ILE A 308 -14.04 -1.57 -20.30
C ILE A 308 -14.48 -0.11 -20.48
N GLU A 309 -13.80 0.67 -21.32
CA GLU A 309 -13.95 2.13 -21.39
C GLU A 309 -15.39 2.60 -21.69
N PRO A 310 -16.12 2.03 -22.68
CA PRO A 310 -17.50 2.43 -22.95
C PRO A 310 -18.45 2.09 -21.79
N ARG A 311 -18.12 1.08 -20.99
CA ARG A 311 -18.92 0.65 -19.83
C ARG A 311 -18.75 1.60 -18.65
N LEU A 312 -17.72 2.44 -18.65
CA LEU A 312 -17.47 3.46 -17.63
C LEU A 312 -18.14 4.80 -17.92
N HIS A 313 -18.74 4.97 -19.10
CA HIS A 313 -19.34 6.24 -19.48
C HIS A 313 -20.32 6.75 -18.40
N PRO A 314 -20.14 7.97 -17.84
CA PRO A 314 -20.85 8.41 -16.63
C PRO A 314 -22.38 8.41 -16.72
N ARG A 315 -22.94 8.46 -17.94
CA ARG A 315 -24.38 8.56 -18.17
C ARG A 315 -25.01 7.31 -18.78
N THR A 316 -24.22 6.48 -19.46
CA THR A 316 -24.75 5.34 -20.26
C THR A 316 -24.02 4.04 -20.01
N GLY A 317 -22.89 4.10 -19.31
CA GLY A 317 -22.07 2.96 -18.97
C GLY A 317 -22.71 2.13 -17.86
N GLN A 318 -22.66 0.81 -18.01
CA GLN A 318 -23.16 -0.12 -17.00
C GLN A 318 -22.40 -0.01 -15.66
N LEU A 319 -21.13 0.41 -15.72
CA LEU A 319 -20.22 0.53 -14.58
C LEU A 319 -20.17 1.97 -14.03
N ALA A 320 -21.00 2.88 -14.54
CA ALA A 320 -21.11 4.26 -14.05
C ALA A 320 -21.21 4.40 -12.51
N PRO A 321 -21.91 3.53 -11.76
CA PRO A 321 -21.99 3.63 -10.30
C PRO A 321 -20.72 3.24 -9.53
N ILE A 322 -19.76 2.58 -10.21
CA ILE A 322 -18.52 2.05 -9.65
C ILE A 322 -17.30 2.43 -10.49
N THR A 323 -17.38 3.57 -11.19
CA THR A 323 -16.29 4.05 -12.06
C THR A 323 -14.97 4.14 -11.31
N ASP A 324 -15.01 4.43 -10.02
CA ASP A 324 -13.85 4.47 -9.14
C ASP A 324 -13.05 3.16 -9.12
N TRP A 325 -13.67 2.00 -9.34
CA TRP A 325 -12.99 0.69 -9.39
C TRP A 325 -12.35 0.36 -10.74
N ASP A 326 -12.91 0.89 -11.82
CA ASP A 326 -12.59 0.47 -13.17
C ASP A 326 -11.83 1.57 -13.95
N SER A 327 -11.76 2.80 -13.43
CA SER A 327 -11.00 3.93 -14.01
C SER A 327 -9.49 3.88 -13.72
N HIS A 328 -8.99 2.80 -13.13
CA HIS A 328 -7.58 2.63 -12.70
C HIS A 328 -6.64 1.85 -13.66
N PRO A 329 -6.79 1.84 -15.01
CA PRO A 329 -5.71 1.38 -15.88
C PRO A 329 -4.81 2.58 -16.20
N SER A 330 -3.89 2.94 -15.30
CA SER A 330 -3.17 4.23 -15.28
C SER A 330 -2.56 4.66 -16.62
N PRO A 331 -2.84 5.88 -17.09
CA PRO A 331 -1.82 6.75 -17.66
C PRO A 331 -1.64 7.94 -16.70
N THR A 332 -0.41 8.26 -16.35
CA THR A 332 -0.08 9.46 -15.58
C THR A 332 -0.53 10.72 -16.36
N GLY A 333 -1.70 11.23 -16.00
CA GLY A 333 -2.26 12.48 -16.52
C GLY A 333 -2.73 13.35 -15.37
N HIS A 334 -2.18 14.56 -15.27
CA HIS A 334 -2.54 15.59 -14.29
C HIS A 334 -4.05 15.67 -14.01
N PRO A 335 -4.49 15.82 -12.74
CA PRO A 335 -5.87 16.20 -12.47
C PRO A 335 -6.06 17.63 -12.96
N SER A 336 -6.74 17.80 -14.09
CA SER A 336 -7.34 19.08 -14.45
C SER A 336 -8.53 19.32 -13.52
N SER A 337 -8.25 19.81 -12.32
CA SER A 337 -9.24 20.42 -11.44
C SER A 337 -9.69 21.73 -12.08
N GLN A 338 -10.66 21.68 -12.99
CA GLN A 338 -11.48 22.87 -13.28
C GLN A 338 -12.62 22.87 -12.26
N GLU A 339 -12.42 23.61 -11.18
CA GLU A 339 -13.53 24.05 -10.33
C GLU A 339 -14.46 24.96 -11.16
N PRO A 340 -15.79 24.80 -11.07
CA PRO A 340 -16.70 25.79 -11.61
C PRO A 340 -16.65 27.03 -10.71
N SER A 341 -16.12 28.15 -11.23
CA SER A 341 -16.13 29.42 -10.55
C SER A 341 -17.58 29.89 -10.34
N TYR A 342 -18.07 29.79 -9.11
CA TYR A 342 -19.21 30.59 -8.67
C TYR A 342 -18.70 32.03 -8.44
N GLY A 343 -19.00 32.93 -9.38
CA GLY A 343 -18.77 34.34 -9.21
C GLY A 343 -19.66 34.92 -8.10
N SER A 344 -19.05 35.38 -7.03
CA SER A 344 -19.68 36.31 -6.08
C SER A 344 -19.54 37.74 -6.63
N PRO A 345 -20.60 38.57 -6.60
CA PRO A 345 -20.50 39.94 -7.09
C PRO A 345 -19.78 40.84 -6.08
N ASP A 346 -18.81 41.59 -6.59
CA ASP A 346 -18.00 42.57 -5.88
C ASP A 346 -18.84 43.64 -5.17
N CYS A 347 -18.54 43.80 -3.89
CA CYS A 347 -18.88 44.97 -3.09
C CYS A 347 -17.73 45.97 -3.25
N SER A 348 -17.93 47.03 -4.04
CA SER A 348 -17.02 48.19 -4.02
C SER A 348 -17.80 49.51 -4.01
N THR A 349 -17.66 50.15 -2.86
CA THR A 349 -17.77 51.57 -2.50
C THR A 349 -17.77 52.59 -3.63
N SER A 350 -18.81 53.43 -3.63
CA SER A 350 -18.90 54.75 -4.30
C SER A 350 -17.86 55.75 -3.76
N PRO A 351 -17.58 56.84 -4.50
CA PRO A 351 -18.10 58.12 -3.99
C PRO A 351 -18.58 59.14 -5.06
N THR A 352 -19.62 59.89 -4.66
CA THR A 352 -19.92 61.31 -4.94
C THR A 352 -19.90 61.86 -6.37
N ALA A 353 -21.09 62.19 -6.89
CA ALA A 353 -21.42 63.49 -7.51
C ALA A 353 -22.95 63.69 -7.55
N SER A 354 -23.42 64.86 -7.08
CA SER A 354 -24.83 65.29 -7.02
C SER A 354 -25.24 66.13 -8.25
N PRO A 355 -26.54 66.42 -8.45
CA PRO A 355 -27.27 66.23 -9.72
C PRO A 355 -27.53 67.54 -10.51
N PRO A 356 -28.38 67.52 -11.56
CA PRO A 356 -29.70 68.16 -11.33
C PRO A 356 -30.92 67.61 -12.12
N ALA A 357 -32.08 67.96 -11.53
CA ALA A 357 -33.36 68.32 -12.14
C ALA A 357 -34.32 67.24 -12.70
N MET A 358 -35.40 66.99 -11.93
CA MET A 358 -36.72 66.63 -12.47
C MET A 358 -37.41 67.85 -13.10
N PRO A 359 -38.33 67.60 -14.04
CA PRO A 359 -39.64 68.25 -14.01
C PRO A 359 -40.80 67.23 -13.98
N PRO A 360 -42.04 67.67 -13.70
CA PRO A 360 -42.99 66.90 -12.91
C PRO A 360 -44.18 66.29 -13.68
N ARG A 361 -44.84 65.32 -13.00
CA ARG A 361 -46.28 64.99 -13.00
C ARG A 361 -46.94 64.54 -14.32
N SER A 362 -47.61 63.37 -14.24
CA SER A 362 -49.07 63.22 -14.45
C SER A 362 -49.55 61.84 -13.97
N PRO A 363 -50.69 61.73 -13.26
CA PRO A 363 -51.28 60.46 -12.84
C PRO A 363 -52.51 60.10 -13.75
N PRO A 364 -53.41 59.17 -13.36
CA PRO A 364 -53.52 57.81 -13.90
C PRO A 364 -54.77 57.60 -14.78
N THR A 365 -54.85 56.47 -15.49
CA THR A 365 -56.08 55.81 -15.99
C THR A 365 -55.60 54.52 -16.70
N ARG A 366 -56.19 53.34 -16.54
CA ARG A 366 -57.48 52.91 -16.02
C ARG A 366 -57.39 51.44 -15.60
#